data_AF-A0A6B3IPK8-F1
#
_entry.id   AF-A0A6B3IPK8-F1
#
_cell.length_a   1.000
_cell.length_b   1.000
_cell.length_c   1.000
_cell.angle_alpha   90.00
_cell.angle_beta   90.00
_cell.angle_gamma   90.00
#
_symmetry.space_group_name_H-M   'P 1'
#
loop_
_entity.id
_entity.type
_entity.pdbx_description
1 polymer ?
#
loop_
_entity_poly.entity_id
_entity_poly.type
_entity_poly.pdbx_seq_one_letter_code
_entity_poly.pdbx_strand_id
1 'polypeptide(L)' 'HIVVKGAHPSPLSAKKFFGSRPFTQINEAVAAQGHQPIDWRIPDLG' A
#
# COMPACT_ATOMS: atom_id res chain seq x y z
N HIS A 1 -13.89 8.41 2.99
CA HIS A 1 -12.67 7.87 3.61
C HIS A 1 -12.67 6.35 3.44
N ILE A 2 -11.50 5.72 3.26
CA ILE A 2 -11.35 4.27 3.10
C ILE A 2 -10.30 3.78 4.09
N VAL A 3 -10.52 2.61 4.71
CA VAL A 3 -9.58 1.98 5.65
C VAL A 3 -9.03 0.71 5.04
N VAL A 4 -7.72 0.68 4.79
CA VAL A 4 -6.99 -0.52 4.35
C VAL A 4 -6.36 -1.16 5.59
N LYS A 5 -6.75 -2.41 5.90
CA LYS A 5 -6.25 -3.17 7.05
C LYS A 5 -5.40 -4.35 6.56
N GLY A 6 -4.36 -4.68 7.30
CA GLY A 6 -3.47 -5.80 6.98
C GLY A 6 -2.68 -6.28 8.19
N ALA A 7 -2.04 -7.43 8.06
CA ALA A 7 -1.11 -7.91 9.07
C ALA A 7 0.11 -6.97 9.20
N HIS A 8 0.72 -6.91 10.38
CA HIS A 8 1.89 -6.08 10.60
C HIS A 8 3.09 -6.58 9.75
N PRO A 9 3.93 -5.69 9.19
CA PRO A 9 5.04 -6.07 8.32
C PRO A 9 6.27 -6.63 9.07
N SER A 10 6.27 -6.65 10.41
CA SER A 10 7.39 -7.20 11.20
C SER A 10 7.67 -8.67 10.85
N PRO A 11 8.91 -9.15 11.04
CA PRO A 11 9.30 -10.51 10.66
C PRO A 11 8.37 -11.62 11.20
N LEU A 12 7.81 -11.42 12.40
CA LEU A 12 6.90 -12.36 13.06
C LEU A 12 5.58 -12.58 12.30
N SER A 13 5.13 -11.61 11.51
CA SER A 13 3.87 -11.67 10.75
C SER A 13 4.01 -11.36 9.26
N ALA A 14 5.22 -11.12 8.78
CA ALA A 14 5.50 -10.71 7.40
C ALA A 14 4.91 -11.66 6.35
N LYS A 15 4.86 -12.98 6.62
CA LYS A 15 4.22 -13.97 5.74
C LYS A 15 2.74 -13.67 5.45
N LYS A 16 2.03 -13.04 6.39
CA LYS A 16 0.63 -12.60 6.23
C LYS A 16 0.52 -11.22 5.58
N PHE A 17 1.60 -10.42 5.62
CA PHE A 17 1.68 -9.13 4.93
C PHE A 17 2.04 -9.30 3.45
N PHE A 18 2.95 -10.20 3.12
CA PHE A 18 3.30 -10.51 1.74
C PHE A 18 2.06 -11.00 0.97
N GLY A 19 1.83 -10.43 -0.21
CA GLY A 19 0.64 -10.69 -1.01
C GLY A 19 -0.62 -9.92 -0.61
N SER A 20 -0.62 -9.15 0.50
CA SER A 20 -1.79 -8.34 0.91
C SER A 20 -2.04 -7.11 0.05
N ARG A 21 -1.08 -6.72 -0.81
CA ARG A 21 -1.19 -5.62 -1.81
C ARG A 21 -1.79 -4.30 -1.28
N PRO A 22 -1.37 -3.78 -0.11
CA PRO A 22 -1.99 -2.60 0.49
C PRO A 22 -1.83 -1.35 -0.38
N PHE A 23 -0.68 -1.18 -1.04
CA PHE A 23 -0.40 -0.03 -1.91
C PHE A 23 -1.32 0.02 -3.15
N THR A 24 -1.65 -1.15 -3.72
CA THR A 24 -2.62 -1.24 -4.82
C THR A 24 -4.01 -0.83 -4.34
N GLN A 25 -4.47 -1.36 -3.21
CA GLN A 25 -5.79 -1.03 -2.64
C GLN A 25 -5.91 0.47 -2.32
N ILE A 26 -4.84 1.09 -1.81
CA ILE A 26 -4.79 2.53 -1.58
C ILE A 26 -4.92 3.30 -2.89
N ASN A 27 -4.14 2.92 -3.92
CA ASN A 27 -4.21 3.60 -5.22
C ASN A 27 -5.59 3.49 -5.88
N GLU A 28 -6.27 2.34 -5.76
CA GLU A 28 -7.65 2.17 -6.22
C GLU A 28 -8.62 3.08 -5.46
N ALA A 29 -8.48 3.16 -4.13
CA ALA A 29 -9.31 4.03 -3.29
C ALA A 29 -9.12 5.52 -3.58
N VAL A 30 -7.90 5.93 -3.90
CA VAL A 30 -7.52 7.30 -4.30
C VAL A 30 -8.09 7.61 -5.69
N ALA A 31 -7.91 6.70 -6.65
CA ALA A 31 -8.45 6.85 -8.01
C ALA A 31 -9.98 6.92 -8.03
N ALA A 32 -10.65 6.10 -7.22
CA ALA A 32 -12.11 6.12 -7.08
C ALA A 32 -12.65 7.45 -6.52
N GLN A 33 -11.80 8.24 -5.84
CA GLN A 33 -12.12 9.59 -5.36
C GLN A 33 -11.73 10.69 -6.37
N GLY A 34 -11.28 10.33 -7.58
CA GLY A 34 -10.89 11.27 -8.62
C GLY A 34 -9.47 11.83 -8.48
N HIS A 35 -8.67 11.26 -7.58
CA HIS A 35 -7.28 11.67 -7.37
C HIS A 35 -6.31 10.80 -8.16
N GLN A 36 -5.11 11.33 -8.44
CA GLN A 36 -4.04 10.55 -9.07
C GLN A 36 -3.48 9.51 -8.09
N PRO A 37 -3.22 8.26 -8.54
CA PRO A 37 -2.53 7.25 -7.74
C PRO A 37 -1.17 7.73 -7.22
N ILE A 38 -0.76 7.21 -6.07
CA ILE A 38 0.52 7.55 -5.45
C ILE A 38 1.64 6.74 -6.11
N ASP A 39 2.74 7.40 -6.44
CA ASP A 39 4.00 6.76 -6.79
C ASP A 39 4.75 6.38 -5.51
N TRP A 40 4.87 5.07 -5.27
CA TRP A 40 5.47 4.50 -4.06
C TRP A 40 6.97 4.23 -4.21
N ARG A 41 7.56 4.52 -5.37
CA ARG A 41 9.00 4.33 -5.59
C ARG A 41 9.77 5.35 -4.77
N ILE A 42 10.77 4.88 -4.04
CA ILE A 42 11.71 5.75 -3.34
C ILE A 42 12.76 6.23 -4.36
N PRO A 43 13.08 7.53 -4.42
CA PRO A 43 14.12 8.03 -5.30
C PRO A 43 15.47 7.41 -4.92
N ASP A 44 16.24 7.02 -5.93
CA ASP A 44 17.63 6.65 -5.76
C ASP A 44 18.47 7.93 -5.66
N LEU A 45 19.19 8.09 -4.54
CA LEU A 45 19.93 9.31 -4.24
C LEU A 45 21.42 9.23 -4.62
N GLY A 46 21.93 8.03 -4.97
CA GLY A 46 23.36 7.83 -5.26
C GLY A 46 24.27 7.91 -4.05
#